data_AF-A0AAW3FDW6-F1
#
_entry.id   AF-A0AAW3FDW6-F1
#
_cell.length_a   1.000
_cell.length_b   1.000
_cell.length_c   1.000
_cell.angle_alpha   90.00
_cell.angle_beta   90.00
_cell.angle_gamma   90.00
#
_symmetry.space_group_name_H-M   'P 1'
#
loop_
_entity.id
_entity.type
_entity.pdbx_description
1 polymer ?
#
loop_
_entity_poly.entity_id
_entity_poly.type
_entity_poly.pdbx_seq_one_letter_code
_entity_poly.pdbx_strand_id
1 'polypeptide(L)' 'MKRLVKKNSFKMLLSENTTKATACLIREILKLVETEKKLEALFRTLHYTRFQLQIIHASPALTVEMGEKCIGVTLCH' A
#
# COMPACT_ATOMS: atom_id res chain seq x y z
N MET A 1 -14.33 6.65 2.22
CA MET A 1 -13.40 5.98 1.28
C MET A 1 -12.89 4.68 1.91
N LYS A 2 -13.26 3.51 1.35
CA LYS A 2 -12.66 2.23 1.76
C LYS A 2 -11.26 2.16 1.15
N ARG A 3 -10.22 2.23 1.97
CA ARG A 3 -8.81 2.24 1.51
C ARG A 3 -8.38 0.82 1.15
N LEU A 4 -7.68 0.64 0.02
CA LEU A 4 -7.13 -0.65 -0.43
C LEU A 4 -6.23 -1.30 0.64
N VAL A 5 -5.48 -0.48 1.38
CA VAL A 5 -4.58 -0.96 2.45
C VAL A 5 -5.28 -1.67 3.61
N LYS A 6 -6.60 -1.48 3.78
CA LYS A 6 -7.38 -2.15 4.83
C LYS A 6 -7.87 -3.52 4.38
N LYS A 7 -7.73 -3.87 3.10
CA LYS A 7 -8.18 -5.14 2.54
C LYS A 7 -7.24 -6.28 2.96
N ASN A 8 -7.81 -7.48 3.03
CA ASN A 8 -7.06 -8.65 3.45
C ASN A 8 -5.95 -9.01 2.46
N SER A 9 -6.22 -8.85 1.16
CA SER A 9 -5.24 -8.90 0.06
C SER A 9 -3.97 -8.09 0.35
N PHE A 10 -4.14 -6.84 0.78
CA PHE A 10 -3.02 -5.95 1.10
C PHE A 10 -2.25 -6.42 2.33
N LYS A 11 -2.96 -6.82 3.40
CA LYS A 11 -2.31 -7.38 4.60
C LYS A 11 -1.54 -8.67 4.30
N MET A 12 -2.06 -9.50 3.39
CA MET A 12 -1.39 -10.73 2.96
C MET A 12 -0.13 -10.47 2.13
N LEU A 13 0.10 -9.27 1.61
CA LEU A 13 1.39 -8.92 0.98
C LEU A 13 2.53 -8.85 1.99
N LEU A 14 2.22 -8.72 3.28
CA LEU A 14 3.19 -8.75 4.38
C LEU A 14 3.51 -10.16 4.86
N SER A 15 2.87 -11.20 4.31
CA SER A 15 3.11 -12.60 4.66
C SER A 15 3.75 -13.36 3.49
N GLU A 16 4.15 -14.61 3.75
CA GLU A 16 4.90 -15.44 2.80
C GLU A 16 4.14 -15.80 1.51
N ASN A 17 2.80 -15.70 1.49
CA ASN A 17 1.96 -16.08 0.34
C ASN A 17 1.71 -14.92 -0.64
N THR A 18 2.78 -14.38 -1.21
CA THR A 18 2.79 -13.11 -1.97
C THR A 18 2.10 -13.18 -3.34
N THR A 19 2.16 -14.31 -4.06
CA THR A 19 1.58 -14.42 -5.43
C THR A 19 0.07 -14.28 -5.44
N LYS A 20 -0.63 -15.02 -4.57
CA LYS A 20 -2.09 -14.96 -4.44
C LYS A 20 -2.54 -13.58 -3.92
N ALA A 21 -1.82 -13.04 -2.94
CA ALA A 21 -2.09 -11.72 -2.40
C ALA A 21 -1.98 -10.62 -3.46
N THR A 22 -0.94 -10.70 -4.31
CA THR A 22 -0.72 -9.76 -5.44
C THR A 22 -1.84 -9.83 -6.45
N ALA A 23 -2.22 -11.04 -6.89
CA ALA A 23 -3.35 -11.22 -7.81
C ALA A 23 -4.67 -10.67 -7.24
N CYS A 24 -4.92 -10.87 -5.95
CA CYS A 24 -6.08 -10.30 -5.27
C CYS A 24 -6.03 -8.77 -5.21
N LEU A 25 -4.88 -8.16 -4.90
CA LEU A 25 -4.75 -6.70 -4.85
C LEU A 25 -4.97 -6.08 -6.24
N ILE A 26 -4.42 -6.67 -7.30
CA ILE A 26 -4.63 -6.20 -8.68
C ILE A 26 -6.12 -6.18 -9.03
N ARG A 27 -6.86 -7.25 -8.72
CA ARG A 27 -8.31 -7.30 -8.93
C ARG A 27 -9.06 -6.22 -8.16
N GLU A 28 -8.64 -5.92 -6.93
CA GLU A 28 -9.25 -4.85 -6.15
C GLU A 28 -8.94 -3.46 -6.69
N ILE A 29 -7.75 -3.24 -7.25
CA ILE A 29 -7.39 -2.00 -7.94
C ILE A 29 -8.24 -1.83 -9.20
N LEU A 30 -8.38 -2.87 -10.03
CA LEU A 30 -9.24 -2.82 -11.22
C LEU A 30 -10.69 -2.47 -10.84
N LYS A 31 -11.24 -3.16 -9.83
CA LYS A 31 -12.58 -2.87 -9.32
C LYS A 31 -12.71 -1.44 -8.78
N LEU A 32 -11.68 -0.89 -8.13
CA LEU A 32 -11.69 0.49 -7.68
C LEU A 32 -11.75 1.47 -8.86
N VAL A 33 -10.95 1.23 -9.90
CA VAL A 33 -10.91 2.06 -11.12
C VAL A 33 -12.26 2.04 -11.84
N GLU A 34 -12.94 0.88 -11.88
CA GLU A 34 -14.26 0.75 -12.50
C GLU A 34 -15.39 1.40 -11.70
N THR A 35 -15.29 1.44 -10.36
CA THR A 35 -16.42 1.83 -9.49
C THR A 35 -16.32 3.23 -8.92
N GLU A 36 -15.10 3.80 -8.78
CA GLU A 36 -14.92 5.14 -8.24
C GLU A 36 -15.13 6.21 -9.32
N LYS A 37 -16.21 6.97 -9.18
CA LYS A 37 -16.57 8.04 -10.12
C LYS A 37 -15.78 9.33 -9.88
N LYS A 38 -15.24 9.51 -8.67
CA LYS A 38 -14.49 10.72 -8.30
C LYS A 38 -13.00 10.52 -8.55
N LEU A 39 -12.50 11.13 -9.63
CA LEU A 39 -11.07 11.07 -10.01
C LEU A 39 -10.14 11.45 -8.86
N GLU A 40 -10.43 12.51 -8.11
CA GLU A 40 -9.62 12.94 -6.96
C GLU A 40 -9.52 11.84 -5.88
N ALA A 41 -10.63 11.17 -5.58
CA ALA A 41 -10.66 10.09 -4.59
C ALA A 41 -9.91 8.84 -5.10
N LEU A 42 -10.01 8.55 -6.40
CA LEU A 42 -9.25 7.48 -7.06
C LEU A 42 -7.75 7.75 -6.97
N PHE A 43 -7.30 8.94 -7.40
CA PHE A 43 -5.88 9.32 -7.35
C PHE A 43 -5.33 9.30 -5.93
N ARG A 44 -6.05 9.87 -4.96
CA ARG A 44 -5.65 9.83 -3.53
C ARG A 44 -5.50 8.39 -3.04
N THR A 45 -6.42 7.50 -3.41
CA THR A 45 -6.38 6.10 -2.99
C THR A 45 -5.22 5.34 -3.63
N LEU A 46 -4.98 5.52 -4.94
CA LEU A 46 -3.88 4.88 -5.65
C LEU A 46 -2.52 5.39 -5.17
N HIS A 47 -2.37 6.71 -5.01
CA HIS A 47 -1.14 7.33 -4.51
C HIS A 47 -0.78 6.82 -3.11
N TYR A 48 -1.74 6.82 -2.18
CA TYR A 48 -1.52 6.29 -0.84
C TYR A 48 -1.17 4.80 -0.84
N THR A 49 -1.82 4.01 -1.70
CA THR A 49 -1.54 2.57 -1.82
C THR A 49 -0.12 2.33 -2.34
N ARG A 50 0.33 3.09 -3.34
CA ARG A 50 1.72 3.05 -3.84
C ARG A 50 2.72 3.41 -2.75
N PHE A 51 2.48 4.49 -2.01
CA PHE A 51 3.36 4.90 -0.90
C PHE A 51 3.53 3.79 0.14
N GLN A 52 2.45 3.11 0.51
CA GLN A 52 2.50 2.00 1.47
C GLN A 52 3.24 0.78 0.91
N LEU A 53 3.09 0.47 -0.37
CA LEU A 53 3.87 -0.60 -1.02
C LEU A 53 5.37 -0.28 -1.05
N GLN A 54 5.75 0.98 -1.25
CA GLN A 54 7.15 1.41 -1.19
C GLN A 54 7.75 1.20 0.20
N ILE A 55 7.00 1.48 1.27
CA ILE A 55 7.43 1.21 2.64
C ILE A 55 7.69 -0.30 2.82
N ILE A 56 6.77 -1.15 2.36
CA ILE A 56 6.91 -2.62 2.45
C ILE A 56 8.16 -3.10 1.71
N HIS A 57 8.40 -2.58 0.51
CA HIS A 57 9.57 -2.92 -0.30
C HIS A 57 10.88 -2.40 0.30
N ALA A 58 10.87 -1.25 1.00
CA ALA A 58 12.04 -0.69 1.69
C ALA A 58 12.31 -1.37 3.06
N SER A 59 11.29 -1.98 3.66
CA SER A 59 11.37 -2.60 4.98
C SER A 59 12.26 -3.85 5.13
N PRO A 60 12.69 -4.62 4.10
CA PRO A 60 13.63 -5.73 4.31
C PRO A 60 14.99 -5.27 4.87
N ALA A 61 15.35 -3.99 4.66
CA ALA A 61 16.60 -3.40 5.15
C ALA A 61 16.48 -2.77 6.55
N LEU A 62 15.26 -2.53 7.06
CA LEU A 62 15.02 -1.83 8.33
C LEU A 62 14.90 -2.78 9.54
N THR A 63 14.88 -4.10 9.33
CA THR A 63 14.81 -5.09 10.40
C THR A 63 16.13 -5.34 11.15
N VAL A 64 17.25 -4.76 10.70
CA VAL A 64 18.53 -4.88 11.43
C VAL A 64 18.69 -3.78 12.49
N GLU A 65 18.01 -2.64 12.35
CA GLU A 65 18.12 -1.52 13.29
C GLU A 65 16.76 -1.16 13.90
N MET A 66 16.14 -2.16 14.55
CA MET A 66 15.03 -1.91 15.46
C MET A 66 15.60 -1.30 16.76
N GLY A 67 16.11 -0.09 16.64
CA GLY A 67 16.88 0.58 17.67
C GLY A 67 16.95 2.10 17.50
N GLU A 68 16.32 2.73 16.51
CA GLU A 68 16.24 4.20 16.52
C GLU A 68 15.02 4.71 15.75
N LYS A 69 14.38 5.72 16.33
CA LYS A 69 13.16 6.38 15.85
C LYS A 69 13.31 6.77 14.38
N CYS A 70 12.48 6.22 13.49
CA CYS A 70 12.30 6.81 12.16
C CYS A 70 11.53 8.14 12.31
N ILE A 71 12.31 9.20 12.51
CA ILE A 71 11.92 10.60 12.48
C ILE A 71 11.32 10.90 11.09
N GLY A 72 10.25 11.70 11.09
CA GLY A 72 9.37 11.93 9.96
C GLY A 72 10.08 12.31 8.67
N VAL A 73 9.71 11.63 7.60
CA VAL A 73 9.92 12.13 6.24
C VAL A 73 8.93 13.27 6.02
N THR A 74 9.38 14.49 6.30
CA THR A 74 8.82 15.69 5.68
C THR A 74 8.99 15.58 4.17
N LEU A 75 7.91 15.29 3.46
CA LEU A 75 7.80 15.65 2.04
C LEU A 75 7.58 17.16 1.99
N CYS A 76 8.64 17.91 1.66
CA CYS A 76 8.52 19.32 1.32
C CYS A 76 7.74 19.48 0.01
N HIS A 77 7.12 20.67 -0.08
CA HIS A 77 5.98 21.10 -0.90
C HIS A 77 6.13 20.98 -2.42
#